data_AF-A0A316IFI9-F1
#
_entry.id   AF-A0A316IFI9-F1
#
_cell.length_a   1.000
_cell.length_b   1.000
_cell.length_c   1.000
_cell.angle_alpha   90.00
_cell.angle_beta   90.00
_cell.angle_gamma   90.00
#
_symmetry.space_group_name_H-M   'P 1'
#
loop_
_entity.id
_entity.type
_entity.pdbx_description
1 polymer ?
#
loop_
_entity_poly.entity_id
_entity_poly.type
_entity_poly.pdbx_seq_one_letter_code
_entity_poly.pdbx_strand_id
1 'polypeptide(L)'
;MRLPVGAANRVRRDVSALVPAPGCARDRGRVIHEVDEALRRLVRDEALRGSDLEVAFDAPTKDWAARRNAPTVNIYLYDIREDMRRRQRGMLNEYDAQGKVAARHVPPRHMKLSYLVTAWTQRPEDEHRLLSDLLIGFLKYEAVPPGLLSGTLDELQLPVPMTVALPPPEDRAFADVWSALGGELKPSLDVVVSAPISSGRRFEAGPPAKEGVQLRSGEERVRHDVSEDGVAMRRVAR
;
A
#
# COMPACT_ATOMS: atom_id res chain seq x y z
N MET A 1 -45.25 3.70 29.31
CA MET A 1 -43.86 3.82 29.78
C MET A 1 -42.95 3.55 28.58
N ARG A 2 -42.46 4.61 27.92
CA ARG A 2 -41.69 4.55 26.67
C ARG A 2 -40.19 4.53 27.00
N LEU A 3 -39.47 3.53 26.52
CA LEU A 3 -38.00 3.43 26.62
C LEU A 3 -37.35 4.35 25.58
N PRO A 4 -36.24 5.05 25.89
CA PRO A 4 -35.58 5.93 24.93
C PRO A 4 -34.64 5.13 24.01
N VAL A 5 -34.69 5.45 22.72
CA VAL A 5 -33.79 4.95 21.67
C VAL A 5 -32.40 5.57 21.89
N GLY A 6 -31.41 4.71 22.12
CA GLY A 6 -30.02 5.09 22.30
C GLY A 6 -29.42 5.74 21.06
N ALA A 7 -28.75 6.86 21.27
CA ALA A 7 -28.07 7.65 20.25
C ALA A 7 -26.95 6.86 19.58
N ALA A 8 -27.07 6.65 18.27
CA ALA A 8 -25.99 6.13 17.43
C ALA A 8 -24.87 7.18 17.34
N ASN A 9 -23.77 6.92 18.03
CA ASN A 9 -22.56 7.73 18.01
C ASN A 9 -21.85 7.60 16.65
N ARG A 10 -22.20 8.47 15.71
CA ARG A 10 -21.59 8.53 14.37
C ARG A 10 -20.31 9.36 14.45
N VAL A 11 -19.20 8.70 14.79
CA VAL A 11 -17.85 9.27 14.68
C VAL A 11 -17.56 9.50 13.19
N ARG A 12 -17.79 10.72 12.71
CA ARG A 12 -17.30 11.17 11.40
C ARG A 12 -15.80 11.40 11.54
N ARG A 13 -14.98 10.47 11.04
CA ARG A 13 -13.55 10.73 10.83
C ARG A 13 -13.42 11.70 9.66
N ASP A 14 -12.90 12.89 9.95
CA ASP A 14 -12.54 13.89 8.97
C ASP A 14 -11.28 13.40 8.24
N VAL A 15 -11.39 13.08 6.95
CA VAL A 15 -10.29 12.48 6.15
C VAL A 15 -9.38 13.57 5.54
N SER A 16 -9.51 14.83 5.98
CA SER A 16 -8.92 15.98 5.27
C SER A 16 -7.61 16.53 5.87
N ALA A 17 -7.00 15.89 6.86
CA ALA A 17 -5.74 16.38 7.42
C ALA A 17 -4.84 15.24 7.89
N LEU A 18 -3.96 14.76 7.01
CA LEU A 18 -2.67 14.16 7.35
C LEU A 18 -1.92 13.91 6.03
N VAL A 19 -1.39 15.00 5.46
CA VAL A 19 -0.29 14.92 4.52
C VAL A 19 0.84 15.71 5.17
N PRO A 20 1.97 15.07 5.54
CA PRO A 20 3.07 15.78 6.17
C PRO A 20 3.67 16.81 5.23
N ALA A 21 4.18 17.91 5.81
CA ALA A 21 4.87 18.99 5.10
C ALA A 21 6.13 18.48 4.38
N PRO A 22 6.57 19.11 3.27
CA PRO A 22 7.61 18.57 2.41
C PRO A 22 9.00 18.74 3.04
N GLY A 23 9.53 17.66 3.59
CA GLY A 23 10.92 17.55 4.03
C GLY A 23 11.67 16.53 3.19
N CYS A 24 12.62 17.00 2.37
CA CYS A 24 13.70 16.23 1.74
C CYS A 24 13.30 15.07 0.79
N ALA A 25 12.79 15.42 -0.39
CA ALA A 25 12.76 14.51 -1.53
C ALA A 25 14.18 14.21 -2.05
N ARG A 26 14.86 13.22 -1.47
CA ARG A 26 15.99 12.55 -2.12
C ARG A 26 15.96 11.04 -2.05
N ASP A 27 15.18 10.42 -1.16
CA ASP A 27 14.99 8.98 -1.28
C ASP A 27 13.91 8.72 -2.33
N ARG A 28 14.33 8.24 -3.50
CA ARG A 28 13.41 7.65 -4.46
C ARG A 28 12.97 6.32 -3.83
N GLY A 29 11.93 6.37 -3.01
CA GLY A 29 11.43 5.26 -2.21
C GLY A 29 11.52 3.94 -2.95
N ARG A 30 12.30 3.01 -2.40
CA ARG A 30 12.43 1.67 -2.95
C ARG A 30 11.30 0.81 -2.40
N VAL A 31 10.06 1.15 -2.72
CA VAL A 31 8.86 0.58 -2.09
C VAL A 31 8.86 -0.96 -2.09
N ILE A 32 9.30 -1.60 -3.20
CA ILE A 32 9.39 -3.06 -3.25
C ILE A 32 10.37 -3.58 -2.20
N HIS A 33 11.54 -2.96 -2.08
CA HIS A 33 12.53 -3.31 -1.05
C HIS A 33 12.03 -3.03 0.37
N GLU A 34 11.27 -1.94 0.57
CA GLU A 34 10.63 -1.63 1.86
C GLU A 34 9.63 -2.72 2.25
N VAL A 35 8.84 -3.23 1.30
CA VAL A 35 7.94 -4.38 1.52
C VAL A 35 8.72 -5.67 1.75
N ASP A 36 9.76 -5.95 0.97
CA ASP A 36 10.60 -7.14 1.15
C ASP A 36 11.21 -7.17 2.55
N GLU A 37 11.72 -6.05 3.05
CA GLU A 37 12.27 -5.95 4.39
C GLU A 37 11.20 -6.10 5.47
N ALA A 38 10.01 -5.53 5.27
CA ALA A 38 8.89 -5.71 6.20
C ALA A 38 8.45 -7.18 6.29
N LEU A 39 8.33 -7.87 5.15
CA LEU A 39 8.00 -9.30 5.11
C LEU A 39 9.12 -10.16 5.72
N ARG A 40 10.39 -9.81 5.46
CA ARG A 40 11.53 -10.47 6.10
C ARG A 40 11.41 -10.41 7.62
N ARG A 41 11.20 -9.21 8.19
CA ARG A 41 11.05 -9.03 9.64
C ARG A 41 9.84 -9.75 10.19
N LEU A 42 8.69 -9.68 9.49
CA LEU A 42 7.47 -10.38 9.90
C LEU A 42 7.68 -11.90 9.98
N VAL A 43 8.31 -12.50 8.96
CA VAL A 43 8.68 -13.92 8.97
C VAL A 43 9.63 -14.23 10.11
N ARG A 44 10.61 -13.35 10.36
CA ARG A 44 11.53 -13.53 11.48
C ARG A 44 10.81 -13.53 12.83
N ASP A 45 9.90 -12.59 13.05
CA ASP A 45 9.20 -12.45 14.33
C ASP A 45 8.22 -13.61 14.60
N GLU A 46 7.56 -14.12 13.56
CA GLU A 46 6.56 -15.19 13.67
C GLU A 46 7.16 -16.60 13.65
N ALA A 47 8.15 -16.86 12.79
CA ALA A 47 8.72 -18.20 12.59
C ALA A 47 10.04 -18.46 13.35
N LEU A 48 10.78 -17.42 13.78
CA LEU A 48 12.10 -17.57 14.41
C LEU A 48 12.09 -17.47 15.93
N ARG A 49 11.11 -18.04 16.63
CA ARG A 49 11.25 -18.23 18.08
C ARG A 49 12.28 -19.34 18.39
N GLY A 50 13.56 -19.11 18.04
CA GLY A 50 14.72 -19.90 18.46
C GLY A 50 15.44 -20.76 17.40
N SER A 51 15.16 -20.61 16.11
CA SER A 51 15.74 -21.44 15.02
C SER A 51 16.66 -20.67 14.07
N ASP A 52 17.77 -21.31 13.63
CA ASP A 52 18.63 -20.83 12.53
C ASP A 52 17.93 -21.05 11.18
N LEU A 53 16.98 -20.18 10.86
CA LEU A 53 16.26 -20.22 9.58
C LEU A 53 16.55 -19.00 8.72
N GLU A 54 16.89 -19.26 7.47
CA GLU A 54 17.23 -18.25 6.48
C GLU A 54 15.96 -17.71 5.79
N VAL A 55 16.01 -16.43 5.38
CA VAL A 55 14.96 -15.83 4.55
C VAL A 55 15.57 -15.34 3.25
N ALA A 56 15.10 -15.89 2.13
CA ALA A 56 15.59 -15.59 0.79
C ALA A 56 14.48 -15.01 -0.11
N PHE A 57 14.87 -14.22 -1.11
CA PHE A 57 13.94 -13.56 -2.05
C PHE A 57 14.24 -13.91 -3.51
N ASP A 58 15.28 -14.71 -3.76
CA ASP A 58 15.62 -15.17 -5.10
C ASP A 58 14.51 -16.05 -5.67
N ALA A 59 14.45 -16.14 -7.00
CA ALA A 59 13.62 -17.13 -7.67
C ALA A 59 14.01 -18.55 -7.20
N PRO A 60 13.06 -19.36 -6.68
CA PRO A 60 13.36 -20.68 -6.13
C PRO A 60 13.50 -21.71 -7.26
N THR A 61 14.50 -21.54 -8.11
CA THR A 61 14.82 -22.48 -9.19
C THR A 61 15.40 -23.77 -8.65
N LYS A 62 15.44 -24.81 -9.48
CA LYS A 62 16.04 -26.11 -9.13
C LYS A 62 17.50 -25.97 -8.66
N ASP A 63 18.29 -25.14 -9.36
CA ASP A 63 19.69 -24.88 -9.00
C ASP A 63 19.83 -24.07 -7.71
N TRP A 64 18.89 -23.16 -7.44
CA TRP A 64 18.86 -22.40 -6.19
C TRP A 64 18.56 -23.32 -5.02
N ALA A 65 17.57 -24.21 -5.18
CA ALA A 65 17.15 -25.18 -4.17
C ALA A 65 18.27 -26.19 -3.84
N ALA A 66 18.98 -26.68 -4.85
CA ALA A 66 20.07 -27.66 -4.68
C ALA A 66 21.26 -27.13 -3.86
N ARG A 67 21.40 -25.82 -3.70
CA ARG A 67 22.49 -25.19 -2.94
C ARG A 67 22.14 -24.96 -1.46
N ARG A 68 20.91 -25.27 -1.02
CA ARG A 68 20.45 -25.00 0.34
C ARG A 68 20.79 -26.14 1.28
N ASN A 69 21.50 -25.82 2.36
CA ASN A 69 21.89 -26.77 3.40
C ASN A 69 21.19 -26.50 4.75
N ALA A 70 20.54 -25.35 4.89
CA ALA A 70 19.84 -24.92 6.09
C ALA A 70 18.33 -24.71 5.79
N PRO A 71 17.45 -24.90 6.79
CA PRO A 71 16.04 -24.54 6.66
C PRO A 71 15.86 -23.11 6.18
N THR A 72 15.15 -22.93 5.06
CA THR A 72 15.01 -21.62 4.41
C THR A 72 13.54 -21.34 4.10
N VAL A 73 13.09 -20.13 4.43
CA VAL A 73 11.84 -19.57 3.89
C VAL A 73 12.19 -18.72 2.68
N ASN A 74 11.61 -19.04 1.54
CA ASN A 74 11.76 -18.24 0.33
C ASN A 74 10.49 -17.42 0.10
N ILE A 75 10.65 -16.13 -0.18
CA ILE A 75 9.58 -15.14 -0.40
C ILE A 75 9.78 -14.58 -1.81
N TYR A 76 9.21 -15.26 -2.81
CA TYR A 76 9.44 -14.92 -4.21
C TYR A 76 8.36 -13.99 -4.77
N LEU A 77 8.73 -12.78 -5.18
CA LEU A 77 7.84 -11.84 -5.85
C LEU A 77 7.58 -12.29 -7.29
N TYR A 78 6.37 -12.82 -7.56
CA TYR A 78 6.05 -13.41 -8.86
C TYR A 78 5.12 -12.53 -9.72
N ASP A 79 4.45 -11.54 -9.13
CA ASP A 79 3.57 -10.63 -9.86
C ASP A 79 3.49 -9.23 -9.22
N ILE A 80 3.34 -8.21 -10.07
CA ILE A 80 3.21 -6.81 -9.68
C ILE A 80 2.11 -6.17 -10.52
N ARG A 81 1.03 -5.71 -9.88
CA ARG A 81 -0.11 -5.10 -10.58
C ARG A 81 -0.65 -3.89 -9.84
N GLU A 82 -1.25 -2.95 -10.57
CA GLU A 82 -1.98 -1.85 -9.93
C GLU A 82 -3.33 -2.36 -9.38
N ASP A 83 -3.69 -1.99 -8.14
CA ASP A 83 -5.03 -2.18 -7.60
C ASP A 83 -5.98 -1.13 -8.17
N MET A 84 -6.59 -1.46 -9.30
CA MET A 84 -7.52 -0.58 -10.01
C MET A 84 -8.76 -0.21 -9.17
N ARG A 85 -9.13 -1.00 -8.15
CA ARG A 85 -10.27 -0.69 -7.26
C ARG A 85 -9.97 0.48 -6.33
N ARG A 86 -8.69 0.68 -5.98
CA ARG A 86 -8.21 1.77 -5.12
C ARG A 86 -7.68 2.96 -5.91
N ARG A 87 -7.77 2.91 -7.24
CA ARG A 87 -7.27 3.98 -8.10
C ARG A 87 -8.12 5.24 -7.92
N GLN A 88 -7.49 6.24 -7.31
CA GLN A 88 -8.06 7.58 -7.21
C GLN A 88 -7.64 8.43 -8.42
N ARG A 89 -8.49 9.39 -8.78
CA ARG A 89 -8.25 10.35 -9.87
C ARG A 89 -8.39 11.78 -9.34
N GLY A 90 -7.80 12.73 -10.05
CA GLY A 90 -7.82 14.14 -9.67
C GLY A 90 -6.55 14.56 -8.93
N MET A 91 -6.66 15.68 -8.23
CA MET A 91 -5.59 16.27 -7.43
C MET A 91 -6.10 16.49 -6.01
N LEU A 92 -5.25 16.22 -5.02
CA LEU A 92 -5.47 16.52 -3.61
C LEU A 92 -4.82 17.86 -3.30
N ASN A 93 -5.53 18.74 -2.60
CA ASN A 93 -5.00 20.02 -2.15
C ASN A 93 -4.14 19.82 -0.89
N GLU A 94 -2.99 20.48 -0.87
CA GLU A 94 -2.19 20.75 0.32
C GLU A 94 -2.48 22.17 0.77
N TYR A 95 -2.71 22.38 2.06
CA TYR A 95 -3.04 23.69 2.62
C TYR A 95 -1.88 24.23 3.45
N ASP A 96 -1.65 25.54 3.38
CA ASP A 96 -0.72 26.25 4.26
C ASP A 96 -1.31 26.46 5.67
N ALA A 97 -0.52 27.06 6.56
CA ALA A 97 -0.94 27.38 7.92
C ALA A 97 -2.12 28.37 8.00
N GLN A 98 -2.40 29.09 6.91
CA GLN A 98 -3.48 30.06 6.76
C GLN A 98 -4.72 29.43 6.09
N GLY A 99 -4.69 28.13 5.79
CA GLY A 99 -5.78 27.41 5.15
C GLY A 99 -5.95 27.67 3.66
N LYS A 100 -4.97 28.31 3.00
CA LYS A 100 -4.97 28.50 1.55
C LYS A 100 -4.30 27.31 0.87
N VAL A 101 -4.74 26.99 -0.34
CA VAL A 101 -4.12 25.91 -1.13
C VAL A 101 -2.70 26.32 -1.48
N ALA A 102 -1.72 25.64 -0.89
CA ALA A 102 -0.30 25.86 -1.14
C ALA A 102 0.20 25.04 -2.33
N ALA A 103 -0.30 23.81 -2.47
CA ALA A 103 0.05 22.93 -3.57
C ALA A 103 -1.04 21.90 -3.85
N ARG A 104 -0.84 21.13 -4.91
CA ARG A 104 -1.66 19.99 -5.28
C ARG A 104 -0.78 18.80 -5.61
N HIS A 105 -1.11 17.61 -5.13
CA HIS A 105 -0.46 16.37 -5.56
C HIS A 105 -1.47 15.37 -6.11
N VAL A 106 -0.98 14.42 -6.91
CA VAL A 106 -1.83 13.29 -7.34
C VAL A 106 -1.86 12.22 -6.26
N PRO A 107 -3.02 11.57 -6.03
CA PRO A 107 -3.14 10.56 -4.99
C PRO A 107 -2.20 9.37 -5.25
N PRO A 108 -1.70 8.70 -4.19
CA PRO A 108 -0.89 7.50 -4.33
C PRO A 108 -1.60 6.40 -5.12
N ARG A 109 -0.83 5.67 -5.93
CA ARG A 109 -1.32 4.45 -6.59
C ARG A 109 -1.05 3.27 -5.69
N HIS A 110 -2.00 2.37 -5.57
CA HIS A 110 -1.82 1.15 -4.79
C HIS A 110 -1.34 0.04 -5.72
N MET A 111 -0.18 -0.52 -5.46
CA MET A 111 0.35 -1.68 -6.19
C MET A 111 0.17 -2.93 -5.35
N LYS A 112 -0.38 -3.98 -5.94
CA LYS A 112 -0.37 -5.34 -5.42
C LYS A 112 0.96 -5.99 -5.77
N LEU A 113 1.70 -6.38 -4.75
CA LEU A 113 2.90 -7.18 -4.83
C LEU A 113 2.52 -8.59 -4.37
N SER A 114 2.52 -9.56 -5.29
CA SER A 114 2.14 -10.93 -4.99
C SER A 114 3.37 -11.81 -4.82
N TYR A 115 3.48 -12.44 -3.65
CA TYR A 115 4.60 -13.25 -3.24
C TYR A 115 4.18 -14.70 -3.05
N LEU A 116 5.02 -15.63 -3.51
CA LEU A 116 4.94 -17.03 -3.11
C LEU A 116 5.88 -17.28 -1.95
N VAL A 117 5.33 -17.62 -0.79
CA VAL A 117 6.09 -18.01 0.40
C VAL A 117 6.20 -19.52 0.44
N THR A 118 7.42 -20.04 0.44
CA THR A 118 7.72 -21.48 0.42
C THR A 118 8.71 -21.85 1.51
N ALA A 119 8.59 -23.07 2.02
CA ALA A 119 9.50 -23.64 2.99
C ALA A 119 10.41 -24.68 2.32
N TRP A 120 11.70 -24.61 2.61
CA TRP A 120 12.71 -25.51 2.09
C TRP A 120 13.46 -26.15 3.26
N THR A 121 13.27 -27.46 3.44
CA THR A 121 13.95 -28.23 4.49
C THR A 121 14.35 -29.61 3.95
N GLN A 122 14.91 -30.48 4.80
CA GLN A 122 15.24 -31.86 4.40
C GLN A 122 14.03 -32.79 4.36
N ARG A 123 12.94 -32.46 5.05
CA ARG A 123 11.78 -33.34 5.26
C ARG A 123 10.47 -32.59 4.93
N PRO A 124 9.58 -33.15 4.10
CA PRO A 124 8.30 -32.52 3.80
C PRO A 124 7.45 -32.17 5.04
N GLU A 125 7.54 -32.96 6.10
CA GLU A 125 6.82 -32.72 7.35
C GLU A 125 7.28 -31.42 8.04
N ASP A 126 8.58 -31.14 8.00
CA ASP A 126 9.15 -29.92 8.55
C ASP A 126 8.80 -28.71 7.67
N GLU A 127 8.72 -28.89 6.35
CA GLU A 127 8.20 -27.86 5.43
C GLU A 127 6.75 -27.50 5.77
N HIS A 128 5.88 -28.50 5.94
CA HIS A 128 4.48 -28.29 6.29
C HIS A 128 4.31 -27.62 7.66
N ARG A 129 5.10 -28.03 8.65
CA ARG A 129 5.09 -27.42 9.98
C ARG A 129 5.45 -25.94 9.91
N LEU A 130 6.53 -25.62 9.20
CA LEU A 130 6.98 -24.24 9.01
C LEU A 130 5.95 -23.40 8.24
N LEU A 131 5.33 -23.94 7.19
CA LEU A 131 4.23 -23.26 6.49
C LEU A 131 3.01 -23.04 7.39
N SER A 132 2.70 -23.99 8.27
CA SER A 132 1.61 -23.85 9.25
C SER A 132 1.87 -22.70 10.23
N ASP A 133 3.09 -22.64 10.78
CA ASP A 133 3.49 -21.58 11.72
C ASP A 133 3.44 -20.20 11.03
N LEU A 134 3.92 -20.11 9.78
CA LEU A 134 3.84 -18.89 8.97
C LEU A 134 2.40 -18.48 8.66
N LEU A 135 1.55 -19.44 8.28
CA LEU A 135 0.14 -19.19 7.99
C LEU A 135 -0.57 -18.62 9.23
N ILE A 136 -0.39 -19.25 10.40
CA ILE A 136 -0.97 -18.78 11.66
C ILE A 136 -0.42 -17.40 12.03
N GLY A 137 0.88 -17.14 11.80
CA GLY A 137 1.52 -15.85 12.02
C GLY A 137 0.93 -14.75 11.14
N PHE A 138 0.84 -14.97 9.83
CA PHE A 138 0.32 -13.97 8.91
C PHE A 138 -1.16 -13.67 9.11
N LEU A 139 -1.97 -14.66 9.46
CA LEU A 139 -3.42 -14.47 9.70
C LEU A 139 -3.73 -13.55 10.88
N LYS A 140 -2.76 -13.19 11.72
CA LYS A 140 -2.92 -12.19 12.79
C LYS A 140 -3.04 -10.76 12.25
N TYR A 141 -2.68 -10.51 11.00
CA TYR A 141 -2.50 -9.19 10.44
C TYR A 141 -3.32 -8.99 9.16
N GLU A 142 -4.24 -8.02 9.16
CA GLU A 142 -4.96 -7.59 7.95
C GLU A 142 -4.16 -6.58 7.11
N ALA A 143 -3.07 -6.05 7.68
CA ALA A 143 -2.15 -5.11 7.07
C ALA A 143 -0.75 -5.32 7.65
N VAL A 144 0.29 -4.96 6.90
CA VAL A 144 1.66 -4.96 7.41
C VAL A 144 1.72 -4.05 8.65
N PRO A 145 2.22 -4.56 9.80
CA PRO A 145 2.27 -3.78 11.04
C PRO A 145 3.02 -2.46 10.84
N PRO A 146 2.53 -1.32 11.36
CA PRO A 146 3.19 -0.02 11.18
C PRO A 146 4.64 0.01 11.65
N GLY A 147 4.97 -0.70 12.74
CA GLY A 147 6.35 -0.79 13.25
C GLY A 147 7.33 -1.56 12.35
N LEU A 148 6.83 -2.25 11.31
CA LEU A 148 7.64 -2.92 10.30
C LEU A 148 7.78 -2.10 9.00
N LEU A 149 7.01 -1.01 8.86
CA LEU A 149 7.11 -0.11 7.73
C LEU A 149 8.35 0.78 7.87
N SER A 150 8.91 1.20 6.74
CA SER A 150 10.07 2.08 6.70
C SER A 150 10.06 2.94 5.43
N GLY A 151 10.90 3.97 5.41
CA GLY A 151 11.05 4.85 4.24
C GLY A 151 9.72 5.44 3.81
N THR A 152 9.43 5.38 2.52
CA THR A 152 8.25 6.05 1.96
C THR A 152 6.92 5.45 2.40
N LEU A 153 6.87 4.16 2.71
CA LEU A 153 5.66 3.52 3.24
C LEU A 153 5.28 4.05 4.63
N ASP A 154 6.28 4.27 5.49
CA ASP A 154 6.06 4.86 6.82
C ASP A 154 5.71 6.36 6.68
N GLU A 155 6.44 7.11 5.86
CA GLU A 155 6.17 8.55 5.64
C GLU A 155 4.74 8.84 5.17
N LEU A 156 4.16 7.96 4.33
CA LEU A 156 2.80 8.13 3.82
C LEU A 156 1.74 7.96 4.91
N GLN A 157 2.03 7.24 6.00
CA GLN A 157 1.09 6.95 7.10
C GLN A 157 -0.25 6.36 6.60
N LEU A 158 -0.21 5.63 5.49
CA LEU A 158 -1.35 4.93 4.90
C LEU A 158 -1.27 3.45 5.27
N PRO A 159 -2.43 2.77 5.48
CA PRO A 159 -2.42 1.34 5.71
C PRO A 159 -1.85 0.61 4.49
N VAL A 160 -1.09 -0.46 4.75
CA VAL A 160 -0.53 -1.37 3.73
C VAL A 160 -1.21 -2.74 3.89
N PRO A 161 -2.42 -2.94 3.33
CA PRO A 161 -3.17 -4.19 3.48
C PRO A 161 -2.38 -5.40 3.01
N MET A 162 -2.57 -6.51 3.70
CA MET A 162 -1.95 -7.79 3.39
C MET A 162 -3.01 -8.89 3.40
N THR A 163 -2.99 -9.76 2.40
CA THR A 163 -3.88 -10.93 2.33
C THR A 163 -3.07 -12.19 2.11
N VAL A 164 -3.50 -13.30 2.69
CA VAL A 164 -2.81 -14.58 2.63
C VAL A 164 -3.75 -15.69 2.18
N ALA A 165 -3.24 -16.61 1.36
CA ALA A 165 -3.92 -17.82 0.88
C ALA A 165 -5.23 -17.53 0.13
N LEU A 166 -5.30 -16.39 -0.57
CA LEU A 166 -6.39 -16.11 -1.50
C LEU A 166 -6.09 -16.75 -2.86
N PRO A 167 -7.12 -17.12 -3.63
CA PRO A 167 -6.90 -17.61 -4.98
C PRO A 167 -6.20 -16.53 -5.82
N PRO A 168 -5.18 -16.91 -6.61
CA PRO A 168 -4.50 -15.97 -7.47
C PRO A 168 -5.45 -15.50 -8.58
N PRO A 169 -5.13 -14.39 -9.26
CA PRO A 169 -5.81 -14.00 -10.48
C PRO A 169 -5.84 -15.16 -11.50
N GLU A 170 -6.98 -15.35 -12.18
CA GLU A 170 -7.18 -16.45 -13.14
C GLU A 170 -6.15 -16.46 -14.29
N ASP A 171 -5.59 -15.30 -14.62
CA ASP A 171 -4.60 -15.14 -15.69
C ASP A 171 -3.15 -15.44 -15.26
N ARG A 172 -2.95 -15.88 -14.01
CA ARG A 172 -1.63 -16.28 -13.50
C ARG A 172 -1.75 -17.41 -12.48
N ALA A 173 -1.99 -18.62 -12.98
CA ALA A 173 -2.07 -19.82 -12.16
C ALA A 173 -0.70 -20.19 -11.56
N PHE A 174 -0.67 -20.72 -10.34
CA PHE A 174 0.58 -21.09 -9.66
C PHE A 174 1.36 -22.17 -10.41
N ALA A 175 0.69 -23.14 -11.03
CA ALA A 175 1.34 -24.22 -11.78
C ALA A 175 2.20 -23.67 -12.94
N ASP A 176 1.74 -22.61 -13.61
CA ASP A 176 2.50 -21.98 -14.70
C ASP A 176 3.74 -21.27 -14.17
N VAL A 177 3.62 -20.58 -13.03
CA VAL A 177 4.75 -19.92 -12.35
C VAL A 177 5.82 -20.94 -11.97
N TRP A 178 5.43 -22.06 -11.38
CA TRP A 178 6.35 -23.14 -11.02
C TRP A 178 7.00 -23.80 -12.23
N SER A 179 6.23 -24.04 -13.28
CA SER A 179 6.74 -24.59 -14.54
C SER A 179 7.80 -23.66 -15.16
N ALA A 180 7.58 -22.34 -15.11
CA ALA A 180 8.53 -21.35 -15.61
C ALA A 180 9.82 -21.27 -14.78
N LEU A 181 9.76 -21.62 -13.48
CA LEU A 181 10.94 -21.69 -12.60
C LEU A 181 11.78 -22.96 -12.82
N GLY A 182 11.32 -23.90 -13.66
CA GLY A 182 12.01 -25.16 -13.93
C GLY A 182 12.07 -26.10 -12.71
N GLY A 183 11.18 -25.87 -11.73
CA GLY A 183 11.08 -26.62 -10.49
C GLY A 183 9.82 -27.47 -10.43
N GLU A 184 9.79 -28.39 -9.48
CA GLU A 184 8.56 -29.10 -9.11
C GLU A 184 7.66 -28.17 -8.28
N LEU A 185 6.35 -28.30 -8.47
CA LEU A 185 5.35 -27.56 -7.69
C LEU A 185 5.53 -27.87 -6.19
N LYS A 186 5.88 -26.85 -5.41
CA LYS A 186 5.96 -26.93 -3.95
C LYS A 186 4.71 -26.35 -3.28
N PRO A 187 4.31 -26.88 -2.10
CA PRO A 187 3.35 -26.20 -1.23
C PRO A 187 3.82 -24.76 -0.95
N SER A 188 2.93 -23.80 -1.17
CA SER A 188 3.24 -22.37 -1.04
C SER A 188 2.05 -21.61 -0.47
N LEU A 189 2.34 -20.51 0.23
CA LEU A 189 1.35 -19.52 0.63
C LEU A 189 1.43 -18.32 -0.30
N ASP A 190 0.32 -17.97 -0.92
CA ASP A 190 0.20 -16.70 -1.64
C ASP A 190 0.02 -15.57 -0.65
N VAL A 191 0.91 -14.57 -0.70
CA VAL A 191 0.86 -13.39 0.15
C VAL A 191 0.86 -12.16 -0.75
N VAL A 192 -0.21 -11.38 -0.68
CA VAL A 192 -0.36 -10.15 -1.48
C VAL A 192 -0.32 -8.94 -0.58
N VAL A 193 0.62 -8.04 -0.86
CA VAL A 193 0.77 -6.76 -0.15
C VAL A 193 0.32 -5.62 -1.06
N SER A 194 -0.59 -4.77 -0.57
CA SER A 194 -1.07 -3.59 -1.29
C SER A 194 -0.31 -2.34 -0.84
N ALA A 195 0.75 -2.01 -1.56
CA ALA A 195 1.67 -0.92 -1.24
C ALA A 195 1.27 0.41 -1.93
N PRO A 196 1.05 1.50 -1.18
CA PRO A 196 0.85 2.83 -1.76
C PRO A 196 2.17 3.40 -2.29
N ILE A 197 2.17 3.85 -3.55
CA ILE A 197 3.30 4.48 -4.22
C ILE A 197 2.90 5.89 -4.63
N SER A 198 3.55 6.88 -4.04
CA SER A 198 3.44 8.27 -4.49
C SER A 198 4.21 8.47 -5.79
N SER A 199 3.60 9.13 -6.78
CA SER A 199 4.31 9.48 -8.02
C SER A 199 5.29 10.64 -7.86
N GLY A 200 5.31 11.29 -6.70
CA GLY A 200 6.10 12.51 -6.44
C GLY A 200 5.64 13.74 -7.22
N ARG A 201 4.58 13.64 -8.03
CA ARG A 201 4.06 14.76 -8.82
C ARG A 201 3.29 15.72 -7.92
N ARG A 202 3.94 16.85 -7.62
CA ARG A 202 3.43 17.96 -6.84
C ARG A 202 3.45 19.24 -7.69
N PHE A 203 2.39 20.02 -7.60
CA PHE A 203 2.18 21.25 -8.35
C PHE A 203 1.98 22.37 -7.34
N GLU A 204 2.92 23.32 -7.28
CA GLU A 204 2.74 24.51 -6.45
C GLU A 204 1.51 25.29 -6.90
N ALA A 205 0.75 25.83 -5.95
CA ALA A 205 -0.36 26.71 -6.27
C ALA A 205 0.18 28.01 -6.88
N GLY A 206 -0.43 28.44 -7.98
CA GLY A 206 -0.20 29.78 -8.51
C GLY A 206 -0.72 30.86 -7.55
N PRO A 207 -0.35 32.13 -7.79
CA PRO A 207 -0.89 33.24 -7.01
C PRO A 207 -2.43 33.26 -7.10
N PRO A 208 -3.13 33.73 -6.04
CA PRO A 208 -4.58 33.81 -6.05
C PRO A 208 -5.11 34.57 -7.28
N ALA A 209 -6.17 34.03 -7.89
CA ALA A 209 -6.83 34.70 -9.01
C ALA A 209 -7.43 36.03 -8.53
N LYS A 210 -7.08 37.12 -9.22
CA LYS A 210 -7.55 38.48 -8.89
C LYS A 210 -8.82 38.87 -9.65
N GLU A 211 -9.13 38.17 -10.73
CA GLU A 211 -10.29 38.44 -11.59
C GLU A 211 -11.02 37.13 -11.89
N GLY A 212 -12.35 37.20 -12.00
CA GLY A 212 -13.17 36.03 -12.33
C GLY A 212 -13.33 35.78 -13.82
N VAL A 213 -14.02 34.69 -14.14
CA VAL A 213 -14.32 34.30 -15.52
C VAL A 213 -15.16 35.39 -16.18
N GLN A 214 -14.75 35.83 -17.37
CA GLN A 214 -15.50 36.75 -18.19
C GLN A 214 -15.93 36.05 -19.48
N LEU A 215 -17.24 35.98 -19.71
CA LEU A 215 -17.81 35.47 -20.95
C LEU A 215 -18.28 36.65 -21.80
N ARG A 216 -18.00 36.60 -23.10
CA ARG A 216 -18.52 37.55 -24.09
C ARG A 216 -19.34 36.79 -25.14
N SER A 217 -20.53 37.29 -25.43
CA SER A 217 -21.38 36.81 -26.52
C SER A 217 -21.94 38.03 -27.26
N GLY A 218 -21.43 38.31 -28.46
CA GLY A 218 -21.73 39.57 -29.16
C GLY A 218 -21.26 40.79 -28.35
N GLU A 219 -22.16 41.75 -28.13
CA GLU A 219 -21.92 42.95 -27.32
C GLU A 219 -22.15 42.74 -25.81
N GLU A 220 -22.69 41.58 -25.42
CA GLU A 220 -23.01 41.28 -24.03
C GLU A 220 -21.79 40.68 -23.29
N ARG A 221 -21.54 41.20 -22.07
CA ARG A 221 -20.41 40.79 -21.22
C ARG A 221 -20.90 40.39 -19.84
N VAL A 222 -20.72 39.13 -19.49
CA VAL A 222 -21.03 38.59 -18.16
C VAL A 222 -19.72 38.35 -17.42
N ARG A 223 -19.58 38.90 -16.21
CA ARG A 223 -18.41 38.70 -15.35
C ARG A 223 -18.81 38.00 -14.07
N HIS A 224 -18.03 37.00 -13.67
CA HIS A 224 -18.05 36.48 -12.31
C HIS A 224 -17.18 37.39 -11.44
N ASP A 225 -17.75 38.02 -10.42
CA ASP A 225 -16.97 38.76 -9.42
C ASP A 225 -16.28 37.79 -8.46
N VAL A 226 -14.95 37.88 -8.39
CA VAL A 226 -14.17 37.12 -7.39
C VAL A 226 -14.05 38.01 -6.16
N SER A 227 -14.71 37.63 -5.07
CA SER A 227 -14.55 38.31 -3.78
C SER A 227 -13.08 38.32 -3.37
N GLU A 228 -12.59 39.48 -2.91
CA GLU A 228 -11.21 39.68 -2.44
C GLU A 228 -10.80 38.68 -1.33
N ASP A 229 -11.78 38.09 -0.65
CA ASP A 229 -11.57 37.12 0.44
C ASP A 229 -11.42 35.67 -0.01
N GLY A 230 -11.48 35.37 -1.32
CA GLY A 230 -11.16 34.04 -1.84
C GLY A 230 -11.98 32.90 -1.21
N VAL A 231 -13.23 32.74 -1.66
CA VAL A 231 -14.11 31.61 -1.30
C VAL A 231 -14.18 31.34 0.21
N ALA A 232 -14.91 32.19 0.94
CA ALA A 232 -15.49 31.76 2.20
C ALA A 232 -16.43 30.58 1.91
N MET A 233 -15.98 29.35 2.19
CA MET A 233 -16.85 28.16 2.19
C MET A 233 -18.08 28.48 3.04
N ARG A 234 -19.24 28.65 2.39
CA ARG A 234 -20.52 28.53 3.09
C ARG A 234 -20.59 27.11 3.62
N ARG A 235 -20.39 26.94 4.93
CA ARG A 235 -20.80 25.73 5.64
C ARG A 235 -22.30 25.56 5.36
N VAL A 236 -22.64 24.62 4.49
CA VAL A 236 -24.02 24.15 4.38
C VAL A 236 -24.28 23.34 5.65
N ALA A 237 -25.05 23.93 6.56
CA ALA A 237 -25.55 23.25 7.73
C ALA A 237 -26.75 22.36 7.32
N ARG A 238 -26.56 21.06 7.55
CA ARG A 238 -27.52 19.94 7.59
C ARG A 238 -28.27 19.57 6.32
#